data_AF-A0A8E6MJX8-F1
#
_entry.id   AF-A0A8E6MJX8-F1
#
_cell.length_a   1.000
_cell.length_b   1.000
_cell.length_c   1.000
_cell.angle_alpha   90.00
_cell.angle_beta   90.00
_cell.angle_gamma   90.00
#
_symmetry.space_group_name_H-M   'P 1'
#
loop_
_entity.id
_entity.type
_entity.pdbx_description
1 polymer ?
#
loop_
_entity_poly.entity_id
_entity_poly.type
_entity_poly.pdbx_seq_one_letter_code
_entity_poly.pdbx_strand_id
1 'polypeptide(L)'
;MEIKLIKYWKVELFEEPKVTASVINGILPIEERIPFLTGYSKTQFDLRKAVINGEEFITLCCDPGSLQTRSVRISRIHEFKCTPVYENDDAFQEAAKPLIKWLAENVHPHHQAIVTSTHAELLESQYVVKTEEFLKD
;
A
#
# COMPACT_ATOMS: atom_id res chain seq x y z
N MET A 1 -9.01 -16.93 -13.67
CA MET A 1 -7.74 -16.30 -13.25
C MET A 1 -7.98 -14.80 -13.30
N GLU A 2 -8.16 -14.15 -12.15
CA GLU A 2 -8.40 -12.71 -12.10
C GLU A 2 -7.12 -11.97 -12.52
N ILE A 3 -7.22 -11.13 -13.55
CA ILE A 3 -6.13 -10.26 -13.97
C ILE A 3 -6.26 -8.99 -13.12
N LYS A 4 -5.48 -8.91 -12.03
CA LYS A 4 -5.39 -7.68 -11.25
C LYS A 4 -4.71 -6.61 -12.10
N LEU A 5 -5.45 -5.55 -12.44
CA LEU A 5 -4.90 -4.42 -13.19
C LEU A 5 -3.90 -3.66 -12.31
N ILE A 6 -2.72 -3.36 -12.87
CA ILE A 6 -1.73 -2.53 -12.18
C ILE A 6 -2.21 -1.08 -12.28
N LYS A 7 -2.50 -0.45 -11.14
CA LYS A 7 -2.91 0.95 -11.06
C LYS A 7 -1.72 1.88 -11.28
N TYR A 8 -0.59 1.57 -10.63
CA TYR A 8 0.70 2.26 -10.79
C TYR A 8 1.85 1.42 -10.22
N TRP A 9 3.09 1.86 -10.45
CA TRP A 9 4.31 1.29 -9.90
C TRP A 9 4.84 2.21 -8.81
N LYS A 10 5.07 1.65 -7.62
CA LYS A 10 5.86 2.30 -6.56
C LYS A 10 7.34 2.13 -6.91
N VAL A 11 8.05 3.24 -7.03
CA VAL A 11 9.47 3.31 -7.38
C VAL A 11 10.25 3.80 -6.17
N GLU A 12 11.13 2.96 -5.64
CA GLU A 12 11.98 3.25 -4.48
C GLU A 12 13.43 3.35 -4.98
N LEU A 13 14.08 4.48 -4.72
CA LEU A 13 15.46 4.74 -5.14
C LEU A 13 16.39 4.70 -3.92
N PHE A 14 17.53 4.04 -4.07
CA PHE A 14 18.53 3.85 -3.03
C PHE A 14 19.86 4.45 -3.45
N GLU A 15 20.53 5.13 -2.52
CA GLU A 15 21.92 5.54 -2.67
C GLU A 15 22.85 4.36 -2.36
N GLU A 16 24.13 4.54 -2.70
CA GLU A 16 25.18 3.58 -2.39
C GLU A 16 25.18 3.26 -0.87
N PRO A 17 25.33 1.98 -0.47
CA PRO A 17 25.24 1.63 0.92
C PRO A 17 26.42 2.27 1.65
N LYS A 18 26.12 3.07 2.67
CA LYS A 18 27.14 3.56 3.59
C LYS A 18 27.55 2.36 4.43
N VAL A 19 28.69 1.77 4.13
CA VAL A 19 29.28 0.73 4.99
C VAL A 19 29.66 1.40 6.31
N THR A 20 28.77 1.37 7.29
CA THR A 20 29.08 1.71 8.68
C THR A 20 29.86 0.53 9.24
N ALA A 21 31.18 0.50 8.99
CA ALA A 21 32.07 -0.45 9.62
C ALA A 21 32.16 -0.13 11.13
N SER A 22 31.18 -0.61 11.91
CA SER A 22 31.36 -0.82 13.34
C SER A 22 31.64 -2.31 13.54
N VAL A 23 32.92 -2.66 13.56
CA VAL A 23 33.44 -4.04 13.75
C VAL A 23 33.41 -4.42 15.25
N ILE A 24 32.46 -3.91 16.03
CA ILE A 24 32.35 -4.19 17.45
C ILE A 24 31.02 -4.91 17.65
N ASN A 25 31.07 -6.24 17.78
CA ASN A 25 29.97 -7.16 18.17
C ASN A 25 29.24 -7.94 17.06
N GLY A 26 29.94 -8.52 16.08
CA GLY A 26 29.67 -9.88 15.56
C GLY A 26 28.28 -10.27 15.02
N ILE A 27 27.34 -9.33 14.89
CA ILE A 27 26.00 -9.54 14.34
C ILE A 27 25.77 -8.38 13.37
N LEU A 28 25.74 -8.68 12.08
CA LEU A 28 25.30 -7.70 11.08
C LEU A 28 23.81 -7.43 11.32
N PRO A 29 23.39 -6.20 11.69
CA PRO A 29 22.00 -5.85 11.51
C PRO A 29 21.74 -5.87 10.00
N ILE A 30 20.77 -6.66 9.56
CA ILE A 30 20.18 -6.44 8.23
C ILE A 30 19.44 -5.11 8.36
N GLU A 31 20.14 -4.00 8.20
CA GLU A 31 19.50 -2.69 8.12
C GLU A 31 18.65 -2.71 6.85
N GLU A 32 17.32 -2.67 7.01
CA GLU A 32 16.42 -2.44 5.88
C GLU A 32 16.86 -1.13 5.22
N ARG A 33 17.45 -1.21 4.03
CA ARG A 33 17.94 -0.02 3.32
C ARG A 33 16.75 0.91 3.12
N ILE A 34 16.86 2.13 3.61
CA ILE A 34 15.83 3.15 3.49
C ILE A 34 16.00 3.84 2.12
N PRO A 35 14.96 3.90 1.29
CA PRO A 35 15.03 4.64 0.03
C PRO A 35 15.15 6.14 0.32
N PHE A 36 16.04 6.84 -0.39
CA PHE A 36 16.16 8.30 -0.26
C PHE A 36 15.05 9.04 -1.02
N LEU A 37 14.41 8.35 -1.97
CA LEU A 37 13.21 8.80 -2.65
C LEU A 37 12.27 7.62 -2.88
N THR A 38 11.01 7.82 -2.51
CA THR A 38 9.89 7.00 -2.98
C THR A 38 9.03 7.85 -3.89
N GLY A 39 8.74 7.35 -5.09
CA GLY A 39 7.85 7.99 -6.05
C GLY A 39 6.98 6.97 -6.78
N TYR A 40 6.18 7.44 -7.73
CA TYR A 40 5.19 6.63 -8.43
C TYR A 40 5.23 6.86 -9.93
N SER A 41 4.99 5.80 -10.71
CA SER A 41 4.95 5.81 -12.18
C SER A 41 3.74 5.03 -12.69
N LYS A 42 3.05 5.51 -13.72
CA LYS A 42 1.92 4.78 -14.34
C LYS A 42 2.38 3.61 -15.20
N THR A 43 3.57 3.71 -15.78
CA THR A 43 4.18 2.66 -16.60
C THR A 43 5.29 1.97 -15.84
N GLN A 44 5.65 0.76 -16.27
CA GLN A 44 6.81 0.06 -15.72
C GLN A 44 8.05 0.96 -15.84
N PHE A 45 8.59 1.36 -14.70
CA PHE A 45 9.74 2.26 -14.62
C PHE A 45 11.01 1.47 -14.95
N ASP A 46 11.81 1.99 -15.88
CA ASP A 46 13.08 1.39 -16.26
C ASP A 46 14.16 2.47 -16.42
N LEU A 47 15.07 2.52 -15.45
CA LEU A 47 16.18 3.47 -15.43
C LEU A 47 17.13 3.28 -16.62
N ARG A 48 17.22 2.08 -17.20
CA ARG A 48 18.16 1.78 -18.29
C ARG A 48 17.83 2.57 -19.55
N LYS A 49 16.53 2.81 -19.81
CA LYS A 49 16.09 3.60 -20.96
C LYS A 49 16.55 5.05 -20.86
N ALA A 50 16.41 5.65 -19.67
CA ALA A 50 16.87 7.01 -19.43
C ALA A 50 18.39 7.15 -19.62
N VAL A 51 19.16 6.17 -19.15
CA VAL A 51 20.62 6.13 -19.35
C VAL A 51 20.99 6.00 -20.83
N ILE A 52 20.32 5.12 -21.58
CA ILE A 52 20.56 4.93 -23.02
C ILE A 52 20.25 6.21 -23.81
N ASN A 53 19.21 6.94 -23.41
CA ASN A 53 18.81 8.21 -24.01
C ASN A 53 19.73 9.39 -23.62
N GLY A 54 20.70 9.18 -22.72
CA GLY A 54 21.59 10.22 -22.23
C GLY A 54 20.92 11.22 -21.29
N GLU A 55 19.84 10.83 -20.62
CA GLU A 55 19.18 11.68 -19.62
C GLU A 55 20.06 11.83 -18.38
N GLU A 56 20.13 13.03 -17.80
CA GLU A 56 20.87 13.26 -16.55
C GLU A 56 19.99 13.13 -15.29
N PHE A 57 18.68 13.29 -15.47
CA PHE A 57 17.70 13.32 -14.38
C PHE A 57 16.50 12.44 -14.72
N ILE A 58 15.95 11.79 -13.70
CA ILE A 58 14.63 11.17 -13.78
C ILE A 58 13.63 11.99 -12.96
N THR A 59 12.36 11.94 -13.35
CA THR A 59 11.27 12.61 -12.65
C THR A 59 10.21 11.59 -12.24
N LEU A 60 9.83 11.61 -10.97
CA LEU A 60 8.80 10.73 -10.41
C LEU A 60 7.70 11.55 -9.74
N CYS A 61 6.47 11.04 -9.74
CA CYS A 61 5.38 11.63 -8.96
C CYS A 61 5.61 11.34 -7.47
N CYS A 62 5.42 12.34 -6.61
CA CYS A 62 5.55 12.19 -5.16
C CYS A 62 4.38 11.43 -4.53
N ASP A 63 3.20 11.51 -5.14
CA ASP A 63 1.97 10.89 -4.67
C ASP A 63 1.13 10.42 -5.87
N PRO A 64 0.47 9.24 -5.80
CA PRO A 64 -0.29 8.67 -6.92
C PRO A 64 -1.54 9.48 -7.33
N GLY A 65 -2.04 10.38 -6.48
CA GLY A 65 -3.17 11.28 -6.76
C GLY A 65 -2.77 12.74 -6.99
N SER A 66 -1.49 13.09 -6.82
CA SER A 66 -0.99 14.46 -6.96
C SER A 66 -0.26 14.68 -8.27
N LEU A 67 -0.28 15.92 -8.76
CA LEU A 67 0.57 16.39 -9.86
C LEU A 67 1.97 16.79 -9.37
N GLN A 68 2.25 16.67 -8.08
CA GLN A 68 3.57 16.99 -7.53
C GLN A 68 4.61 15.99 -8.02
N THR A 69 5.64 16.49 -8.68
CA THR A 69 6.76 15.71 -9.19
C THR A 69 8.06 16.11 -8.52
N ARG A 70 9.01 15.17 -8.46
CA ARG A 70 10.38 15.42 -8.03
C ARG A 70 11.38 14.83 -9.00
N SER A 71 12.37 15.63 -9.37
CA SER A 71 13.46 15.21 -10.23
C SER A 71 14.71 14.88 -9.42
N VAL A 72 15.39 13.79 -9.80
CA VAL A 72 16.59 13.29 -9.15
C VAL A 72 17.63 12.96 -10.20
N ARG A 73 18.89 13.32 -9.90
CA ARG A 73 20.02 13.04 -10.77
C ARG A 73 20.28 11.53 -10.81
N ILE A 74 20.39 10.96 -12.01
CA ILE A 74 20.59 9.51 -12.19
C ILE A 74 21.87 9.04 -11.50
N SER A 75 22.91 9.87 -11.50
CA SER A 75 24.20 9.57 -10.86
C SER A 75 24.13 9.30 -9.35
N ARG A 76 23.03 9.65 -8.66
CA ARG A 76 22.83 9.36 -7.23
C ARG A 76 22.21 8.00 -6.97
N ILE A 77 21.64 7.37 -7.99
CA ILE A 77 20.87 6.14 -7.87
C ILE A 77 21.84 4.98 -8.00
N HIS A 78 22.07 4.26 -6.91
CA HIS A 78 22.84 3.03 -6.90
C HIS A 78 21.96 1.82 -7.23
N GLU A 79 20.75 1.82 -6.67
CA GLU A 79 19.78 0.74 -6.83
C GLU A 79 18.36 1.32 -6.89
N PHE A 80 17.46 0.66 -7.61
CA PHE A 80 16.04 1.00 -7.61
C PHE A 80 15.19 -0.26 -7.51
N LYS A 81 14.08 -0.16 -6.79
CA LYS A 81 13.08 -1.22 -6.63
C LYS A 81 11.75 -0.72 -7.19
N CYS A 82 11.09 -1.57 -7.97
CA CYS A 82 9.78 -1.29 -8.53
C CYS A 82 8.78 -2.33 -8.02
N THR A 83 7.76 -1.87 -7.30
CA THR A 83 6.70 -2.72 -6.76
C THR A 83 5.39 -2.37 -7.47
N PRO A 84 4.72 -3.33 -8.15
CA PRO A 84 3.43 -3.06 -8.75
C PRO A 84 2.39 -2.82 -7.66
N VAL A 85 1.67 -1.70 -7.75
CA VAL A 85 0.49 -1.42 -6.94
C VAL A 85 -0.72 -1.71 -7.79
N TYR A 86 -1.40 -2.78 -7.42
CA TYR A 86 -2.63 -3.19 -8.09
C TYR A 86 -3.77 -2.27 -7.71
N GLU A 87 -4.71 -2.14 -8.62
CA GLU A 87 -6.01 -1.61 -8.29
C GLU A 87 -6.66 -2.60 -7.30
N ASN A 88 -6.69 -2.23 -6.03
CA ASN A 88 -7.51 -2.93 -5.05
C ASN A 88 -8.90 -2.33 -5.11
N ASP A 89 -9.92 -3.18 -5.00
CA ASP A 89 -11.31 -2.81 -4.69
C ASP A 89 -11.45 -2.28 -3.24
N ASP A 90 -10.51 -1.43 -2.79
CA ASP A 90 -10.54 -0.80 -1.46
C ASP A 90 -11.68 0.23 -1.37
N ALA A 91 -12.39 0.51 -2.47
CA ALA A 91 -13.58 1.35 -2.48
C ALA A 91 -14.62 0.91 -1.43
N PHE A 92 -14.85 -0.39 -1.28
CA PHE A 92 -15.74 -0.90 -0.23
C PHE A 92 -15.16 -0.68 1.17
N GLN A 93 -13.86 -0.92 1.36
CA GLN A 93 -13.21 -0.72 2.66
C GLN A 93 -13.23 0.75 3.08
N GLU A 94 -12.90 1.67 2.18
CA GLU A 94 -12.98 3.11 2.42
C GLU A 94 -14.43 3.57 2.66
N ALA A 95 -15.41 3.02 1.94
CA ALA A 95 -16.82 3.29 2.19
C ALA A 95 -17.31 2.74 3.54
N ALA A 96 -16.75 1.61 4.01
CA ALA A 96 -17.12 0.99 5.29
C ALA A 96 -16.51 1.71 6.50
N LYS A 97 -15.32 2.34 6.37
CA LYS A 97 -14.62 2.99 7.50
C LYS A 97 -15.47 4.02 8.26
N PRO A 98 -16.19 4.97 7.62
CA PRO A 98 -17.06 5.91 8.32
C PRO A 98 -18.14 5.21 9.14
N LEU A 99 -18.75 4.15 8.60
CA LEU A 99 -19.78 3.37 9.31
C LEU A 99 -19.18 2.63 10.51
N ILE A 100 -18.02 1.99 10.34
CA ILE A 100 -17.31 1.32 11.43
C ILE A 100 -16.97 2.32 12.56
N LYS A 101 -16.47 3.50 12.20
CA LYS A 101 -16.17 4.56 13.17
C LYS A 101 -17.42 4.99 13.94
N TRP A 102 -18.53 5.25 13.23
CA TRP A 102 -19.78 5.64 13.85
C TRP A 102 -20.28 4.56 14.84
N LEU A 103 -20.21 3.29 14.47
CA LEU A 103 -20.59 2.19 15.37
C LEU A 103 -19.74 2.17 16.65
N ALA A 104 -18.42 2.30 16.51
CA ALA A 104 -17.50 2.29 17.64
C ALA A 104 -17.71 3.47 18.60
N GLU A 105 -18.14 4.63 18.09
CA GLU A 105 -18.33 5.85 18.89
C GLU A 105 -19.73 5.98 19.50
N ASN A 106 -20.75 5.35 18.90
CA ASN A 106 -22.16 5.64 19.24
C ASN A 106 -22.91 4.45 19.85
N VAL A 107 -22.43 3.21 19.70
CA VAL A 107 -23.13 2.02 20.20
C VAL A 107 -22.18 1.04 20.90
N HIS A 108 -22.72 0.14 21.72
CA HIS A 108 -21.89 -0.87 22.39
C HIS A 108 -21.49 -2.01 21.43
N PRO A 109 -20.40 -2.76 21.70
CA PRO A 109 -19.81 -3.73 20.77
C PRO A 109 -20.68 -4.91 20.31
N HIS A 110 -21.88 -5.09 20.87
CA HIS A 110 -22.81 -6.16 20.48
C HIS A 110 -23.83 -5.71 19.42
N HIS A 111 -23.69 -4.49 18.92
CA HIS A 111 -24.44 -4.02 17.78
C HIS A 111 -23.83 -4.52 16.47
N GLN A 112 -24.70 -4.81 15.50
CA GLN A 112 -24.35 -5.17 14.13
C GLN A 112 -25.09 -4.26 13.17
N ALA A 113 -24.45 -3.87 12.07
CA ALA A 113 -25.09 -3.13 10.99
C ALA A 113 -25.13 -3.96 9.71
N ILE A 114 -26.28 -3.98 9.05
CA ILE A 114 -26.48 -4.63 7.74
C ILE A 114 -26.81 -3.55 6.72
N VAL A 115 -26.03 -3.46 5.65
CA VAL A 115 -26.21 -2.43 4.61
C VAL A 115 -26.47 -3.09 3.27
N THR A 116 -27.52 -2.62 2.61
CA THR A 116 -27.92 -3.00 1.25
C THR A 116 -27.84 -1.78 0.33
N SER A 117 -28.13 -1.95 -0.96
CA SER A 117 -28.10 -0.84 -1.93
C SER A 117 -29.12 0.27 -1.65
N THR A 118 -30.17 0.02 -0.87
CA THR A 118 -31.27 0.97 -0.63
C THR A 118 -31.57 1.23 0.84
N HIS A 119 -30.85 0.58 1.76
CA HIS A 119 -31.27 0.50 3.15
C HIS A 119 -30.12 0.07 4.08
N ALA A 120 -30.18 0.51 5.35
CA ALA A 120 -29.27 0.10 6.41
C ALA A 120 -30.05 -0.23 7.70
N GLU A 121 -29.70 -1.33 8.35
CA GLU A 121 -30.23 -1.76 9.66
C GLU A 121 -29.16 -1.70 10.72
N LEU A 122 -29.59 -1.42 11.95
CA LEU A 122 -28.78 -1.51 13.15
C LEU A 122 -29.50 -2.47 14.12
N LEU A 123 -28.82 -3.55 14.50
CA LEU A 123 -29.36 -4.66 15.26
C LEU A 123 -28.57 -4.84 16.56
N GLU A 124 -29.27 -5.04 17.67
CA GLU A 124 -28.66 -5.39 18.95
C GLU A 124 -28.90 -6.88 19.24
N SER A 125 -27.84 -7.64 19.44
CA SER A 125 -27.94 -9.06 19.79
C SER A 125 -27.99 -9.25 21.31
N GLN A 126 -29.01 -9.96 21.81
CA GLN A 126 -29.09 -10.31 23.24
C GLN A 126 -28.41 -11.65 23.55
N TYR A 127 -28.64 -12.68 22.73
CA TYR A 127 -28.02 -14.01 22.87
C TYR A 127 -27.76 -14.62 21.49
N VAL A 128 -26.62 -15.31 21.33
CA VAL A 128 -26.25 -16.00 20.09
C VAL A 128 -25.84 -17.44 20.44
N VAL A 129 -26.51 -18.43 19.84
CA VAL A 129 -26.15 -19.85 19.95
C VAL A 129 -25.90 -20.37 18.53
N LYS A 130 -24.71 -20.92 18.30
CA LYS A 130 -24.39 -21.63 17.05
C LYS A 130 -24.54 -23.13 17.31
N THR A 131 -25.37 -23.82 16.54
CA THR A 131 -25.55 -25.28 16.63
C THR A 131 -25.80 -25.89 15.26
N GLU A 132 -25.24 -27.07 15.04
CA GLU A 132 -25.49 -27.93 13.87
C GLU A 132 -26.30 -29.18 14.24
N GLU A 133 -26.69 -29.33 15.52
CA GLU A 133 -27.38 -30.50 16.09
C GLU A 133 -28.65 -30.91 15.33
N PHE A 134 -29.29 -29.96 14.66
CA PHE A 134 -30.56 -30.16 13.95
C PHE A 134 -30.43 -30.10 12.42
N LEU A 135 -29.21 -30.01 11.88
CA LEU A 135 -28.99 -30.08 10.44
C LEU A 135 -29.33 -31.49 9.96
N LYS A 136 -30.19 -31.58 8.95
CA LYS A 136 -30.52 -32.82 8.25
C LYS A 136 -29.83 -32.80 6.89
N ASP A 137 -29.25 -33.94 6.51
CA ASP A 137 -28.61 -34.19 5.22
C ASP A 137 -29.56 -33.94 4.03
#